data_AF-A0A2G5WPJ1-F1
#
_entry.id   AF-A0A2G5WPJ1-F1
#
_cell.length_a   1.000
_cell.length_b   1.000
_cell.length_c   1.000
_cell.angle_alpha   90.00
_cell.angle_beta   90.00
_cell.angle_gamma   90.00
#
_symmetry.space_group_name_H-M   'P 1'
#
loop_
_entity.id
_entity.type
_entity.pdbx_description
1 polymer ?
#
loop_
_entity_poly.entity_id
_entity_poly.type
_entity_poly.pdbx_seq_one_letter_code
_entity_poly.pdbx_strand_id
1 'polypeptide(L)'
;MDEETKSVISPGTSMVFPYYDDVGKLCAVLLKDGDFVRVDKSPTEVVDLSMQFYGTSLRGGIDGGKALMGRIHMTPVMVNERLDIYLFPSNSPSSTECVWFSLSQILTFLPFDKGHTKVIFRDGNVFTVNCSYSVFQKRYQRTCMLKNGLTARFTQMALGDRKEYKTYLIRKNHKRGNYEITDE
;
A
#
# COMPACT_ATOMS: atom_id res chain seq x y z
N MET A 1 1.36 19.81 -13.46
CA MET A 1 1.31 18.44 -12.91
C MET A 1 0.76 17.57 -14.02
N ASP A 2 1.60 16.68 -14.54
CA ASP A 2 1.31 15.94 -15.77
C ASP A 2 0.14 14.98 -15.57
N GLU A 3 -0.53 14.63 -16.66
CA GLU A 3 -1.74 13.79 -16.66
C GLU A 3 -1.49 12.43 -15.98
N GLU A 4 -0.27 11.91 -16.07
CA GLU A 4 0.18 10.67 -15.45
C GLU A 4 0.23 10.76 -13.91
N THR A 5 0.54 11.93 -13.33
CA THR A 5 0.58 12.10 -11.87
C THR A 5 -0.82 12.16 -11.25
N LYS A 6 -1.87 12.40 -12.05
CA LYS A 6 -3.26 12.41 -11.55
C LYS A 6 -3.70 11.03 -11.09
N SER A 7 -3.22 9.95 -11.73
CA SER A 7 -3.51 8.57 -11.32
C SER A 7 -2.66 8.05 -10.16
N VAL A 8 -1.65 8.81 -9.72
CA VAL A 8 -0.76 8.40 -8.64
C VAL A 8 -1.38 8.74 -7.28
N ILE A 9 -1.50 7.72 -6.43
CA ILE A 9 -1.90 7.84 -5.04
C ILE A 9 -0.85 8.65 -4.28
N SER A 10 -1.31 9.65 -3.55
CA SER A 10 -0.47 10.60 -2.80
C SER A 10 -0.94 10.70 -1.34
N PRO A 11 -0.25 11.44 -0.46
CA PRO A 11 -0.69 11.60 0.93
C PRO A 11 -2.14 12.10 1.05
N GLY A 12 -2.59 12.98 0.14
CA GLY A 12 -3.96 13.50 0.10
C GLY A 12 -5.01 12.55 -0.46
N THR A 13 -4.64 11.33 -0.86
CA THR A 13 -5.58 10.35 -1.40
C THR A 13 -6.22 9.54 -0.27
N SER A 14 -7.53 9.68 -0.10
CA SER A 14 -8.31 9.03 0.96
C SER A 14 -8.71 7.59 0.60
N MET A 15 -9.14 7.38 -0.65
CA MET A 15 -9.55 6.06 -1.13
C MET A 15 -9.52 5.97 -2.65
N VAL A 16 -9.55 4.73 -3.15
CA VAL A 16 -9.70 4.39 -4.57
C VAL A 16 -10.84 3.37 -4.69
N PHE A 17 -11.90 3.69 -5.43
CA PHE A 17 -13.10 2.85 -5.54
C PHE A 17 -13.48 2.58 -6.99
N PRO A 18 -14.16 1.47 -7.28
CA PRO A 18 -14.50 1.09 -8.65
C PRO A 18 -15.63 1.96 -9.20
N TYR A 19 -15.58 2.22 -10.50
CA TYR A 19 -16.74 2.67 -11.28
C TYR A 19 -16.74 1.96 -12.63
N TYR A 20 -17.91 1.88 -13.27
CA TYR A 20 -18.04 1.40 -14.64
C TYR A 20 -18.30 2.58 -15.56
N ASP A 21 -17.55 2.69 -16.65
CA ASP A 21 -17.78 3.71 -17.67
C ASP A 21 -19.00 3.39 -18.54
N ASP A 22 -19.29 4.27 -19.51
CA ASP A 22 -20.47 4.16 -20.38
C ASP A 22 -20.45 2.89 -21.27
N VAL A 23 -19.29 2.24 -21.43
CA VAL A 23 -19.13 0.98 -22.19
C VAL A 23 -19.01 -0.25 -21.29
N GLY A 24 -19.15 -0.09 -19.97
CA GLY A 24 -19.09 -1.18 -19.00
C GLY A 24 -17.67 -1.65 -18.66
N LYS A 25 -16.64 -0.86 -18.94
CA LYS A 25 -15.27 -1.14 -18.52
C LYS A 25 -15.10 -0.79 -17.04
N LEU A 26 -14.41 -1.64 -16.29
CA LEU A 26 -14.05 -1.37 -14.91
C LEU A 26 -12.92 -0.33 -14.84
N CYS A 27 -13.22 0.80 -14.23
CA CYS A 27 -12.33 1.93 -14.03
C CYS A 27 -12.29 2.30 -12.53
N ALA A 28 -11.60 3.38 -12.18
CA ALA A 28 -11.44 3.77 -10.79
C ALA A 28 -11.67 5.27 -10.59
N VAL A 29 -12.10 5.61 -9.38
CA VAL A 29 -12.16 6.97 -8.89
C VAL A 29 -11.29 7.09 -7.66
N LEU A 30 -10.39 8.06 -7.65
CA LEU A 30 -9.60 8.45 -6.48
C LEU A 30 -10.32 9.62 -5.81
N LEU A 31 -10.49 9.56 -4.50
CA LEU A 31 -10.78 10.73 -3.69
C LEU A 31 -9.45 11.35 -3.24
N LYS A 32 -9.07 12.48 -3.85
CA LYS A 32 -7.78 13.14 -3.65
C LYS A 32 -8.00 14.59 -3.24
N ASP A 33 -7.58 14.95 -2.04
CA ASP A 33 -7.69 16.31 -1.49
C ASP A 33 -9.13 16.88 -1.56
N GLY A 34 -10.14 16.01 -1.42
CA GLY A 34 -11.57 16.35 -1.53
C GLY A 34 -12.16 16.24 -2.94
N ASP A 35 -11.33 16.12 -3.98
CA ASP A 35 -11.77 16.00 -5.37
C ASP A 35 -11.87 14.55 -5.83
N PHE A 36 -12.82 14.29 -6.73
CA PHE A 36 -12.99 12.99 -7.39
C PHE A 36 -12.23 12.97 -8.72
N VAL A 37 -11.19 12.14 -8.80
CA VAL A 37 -10.38 11.96 -10.02
C VAL A 37 -10.71 10.61 -10.64
N ARG A 38 -11.32 10.62 -11.82
CA ARG A 38 -11.59 9.41 -12.61
C ARG A 38 -10.36 9.01 -13.42
N VAL A 39 -10.09 7.72 -13.47
CA VAL A 39 -8.98 7.15 -14.24
C VAL A 39 -9.43 5.88 -14.96
N ASP A 40 -8.94 5.71 -16.18
CA ASP A 40 -9.29 4.60 -17.06
C ASP A 40 -8.52 3.29 -16.73
N LYS A 41 -8.56 2.90 -15.46
CA LYS A 41 -7.87 1.74 -14.87
C LYS A 41 -8.64 1.21 -13.67
N SER A 42 -8.61 -0.09 -13.41
CA SER A 42 -9.26 -0.65 -12.21
C SER A 42 -8.59 -0.16 -10.91
N PRO A 43 -9.28 -0.21 -9.76
CA PRO A 43 -8.73 0.27 -8.49
C PRO A 43 -7.39 -0.40 -8.12
N THR A 44 -7.27 -1.70 -8.38
CA THR A 44 -6.05 -2.46 -8.08
C THR A 44 -4.90 -2.12 -9.04
N GLU A 45 -5.20 -1.85 -10.31
CA GLU A 45 -4.19 -1.35 -11.26
C GLU A 45 -3.68 0.03 -10.86
N VAL A 46 -4.55 0.92 -10.39
CA VAL A 46 -4.16 2.24 -9.87
C VAL A 46 -3.19 2.10 -8.70
N VAL A 47 -3.47 1.18 -7.77
CA VAL A 47 -2.58 0.90 -6.64
C VAL A 47 -1.23 0.38 -7.12
N ASP A 48 -1.20 -0.61 -8.01
CA ASP A 48 0.05 -1.17 -8.52
C ASP A 48 0.87 -0.14 -9.30
N LEU A 49 0.24 0.66 -10.16
CA LEU A 49 0.90 1.74 -10.89
C LEU A 49 1.45 2.83 -9.96
N SER A 50 0.71 3.18 -8.90
CA SER A 50 1.20 4.12 -7.90
C SER A 50 2.42 3.56 -7.17
N MET A 51 2.42 2.26 -6.87
CA MET A 51 3.58 1.59 -6.27
C MET A 51 4.78 1.57 -7.23
N GLN A 52 4.56 1.29 -8.52
CA GLN A 52 5.58 1.34 -9.56
C GLN A 52 6.16 2.73 -9.75
N PHE A 53 5.34 3.78 -9.68
CA PHE A 53 5.79 5.16 -9.69
C PHE A 53 6.77 5.45 -8.54
N TYR A 54 6.56 4.87 -7.36
CA TYR A 54 7.48 4.97 -6.22
C TYR A 54 8.61 3.92 -6.21
N GLY A 55 8.79 3.16 -7.30
CA GLY A 55 9.86 2.16 -7.43
C GLY A 55 9.59 0.82 -6.75
N THR A 56 8.33 0.51 -6.44
CA THR A 56 7.90 -0.76 -5.83
C THR A 56 6.84 -1.46 -6.68
N SER A 57 6.20 -2.52 -6.20
CA SER A 57 5.08 -3.17 -6.90
C SER A 57 4.10 -3.75 -5.90
N LEU A 58 2.83 -3.88 -6.29
CA LEU A 58 1.77 -4.48 -5.49
C LEU A 58 2.13 -5.91 -5.08
N ARG A 59 2.68 -6.70 -6.01
CA ARG A 59 3.16 -8.05 -5.70
C ARG A 59 4.21 -8.03 -4.59
N GLY A 60 5.25 -7.20 -4.74
CA GLY A 60 6.30 -7.06 -3.73
C GLY A 60 5.78 -6.57 -2.37
N GLY A 61 4.84 -5.63 -2.37
CA GLY A 61 4.19 -5.14 -1.15
C GLY A 61 3.38 -6.23 -0.44
N ILE A 62 2.62 -7.03 -1.19
CA ILE A 62 1.87 -8.18 -0.65
C ILE A 62 2.82 -9.23 -0.08
N ASP A 63 3.87 -9.58 -0.81
CA ASP A 63 4.83 -10.60 -0.36
C ASP A 63 5.61 -10.13 0.88
N GLY A 64 6.05 -8.87 0.90
CA GLY A 64 6.68 -8.25 2.06
C GLY A 64 5.76 -8.17 3.27
N GLY A 65 4.49 -7.81 3.06
CA GLY A 65 3.46 -7.78 4.11
C GLY A 65 3.20 -9.17 4.70
N LYS A 66 3.14 -10.22 3.87
CA LYS A 66 3.03 -11.62 4.32
C LYS A 66 4.28 -12.10 5.03
N ALA A 67 5.47 -11.69 4.59
CA ALA A 67 6.72 -12.04 5.27
C ALA A 67 6.80 -11.44 6.69
N LEU A 68 6.15 -10.29 6.93
CA LEU A 68 6.06 -9.68 8.26
C LEU A 68 4.94 -10.29 9.12
N MET A 69 3.73 -10.45 8.57
CA MET A 69 2.52 -10.77 9.35
C MET A 69 2.07 -12.24 9.22
N GLY A 70 2.79 -13.05 8.46
CA GLY A 70 2.42 -14.44 8.15
C GLY A 70 1.30 -14.55 7.11
N ARG A 71 0.62 -15.69 7.11
CA ARG A 71 -0.41 -16.03 6.11
C ARG A 71 -1.72 -15.31 6.43
N ILE A 72 -1.87 -14.09 5.92
CA ILE A 72 -3.12 -13.34 5.98
C ILE A 72 -3.74 -13.18 4.59
N HIS A 73 -5.08 -13.23 4.55
CA HIS A 73 -5.86 -12.82 3.38
C HIS A 73 -6.01 -11.30 3.34
N MET A 74 -6.14 -10.74 2.14
CA MET A 74 -6.31 -9.30 1.91
C MET A 74 -5.18 -8.48 2.55
N THR A 75 -3.94 -8.86 2.22
CA THR A 75 -2.73 -8.26 2.80
C THR A 75 -2.72 -6.76 2.51
N PRO A 76 -2.63 -5.89 3.53
CA PRO A 76 -2.40 -4.48 3.32
C PRO A 76 -1.01 -4.25 2.71
N VAL A 77 -0.80 -3.09 2.11
CA VAL A 77 0.46 -2.77 1.43
C VAL A 77 0.99 -1.41 1.86
N MET A 78 2.30 -1.33 1.99
CA MET A 78 3.03 -0.06 2.12
C MET A 78 3.36 0.41 0.72
N VAL A 79 2.73 1.50 0.28
CA VAL A 79 2.95 2.10 -1.04
C VAL A 79 4.21 2.94 -1.02
N ASN A 80 4.36 3.75 0.02
CA ASN A 80 5.55 4.56 0.24
C ASN A 80 5.69 4.86 1.73
N GLU A 81 6.81 4.47 2.34
CA GLU A 81 7.06 4.71 3.76
C GLU A 81 7.30 6.19 4.07
N ARG A 82 8.10 6.88 3.26
CA ARG A 82 8.47 8.29 3.50
C ARG A 82 7.27 9.24 3.44
N LEU A 83 6.28 8.88 2.64
CA LEU A 83 5.02 9.61 2.47
C LEU A 83 3.90 9.11 3.39
N ASP A 84 4.17 8.13 4.25
CA ASP A 84 3.20 7.48 5.14
C ASP A 84 1.94 6.94 4.41
N ILE A 85 2.14 6.35 3.23
CA ILE A 85 1.05 5.81 2.41
C ILE A 85 0.97 4.30 2.62
N TYR A 86 -0.04 3.89 3.39
CA TYR A 86 -0.39 2.49 3.62
C TYR A 86 -1.83 2.25 3.21
N LEU A 87 -2.06 1.24 2.38
CA LEU A 87 -3.38 0.93 1.84
C LEU A 87 -3.86 -0.44 2.30
N PHE A 88 -5.19 -0.57 2.41
CA PHE A 88 -5.82 -1.87 2.60
C PHE A 88 -7.11 -2.01 1.79
N PRO A 89 -7.40 -3.22 1.27
CA PRO A 89 -8.55 -3.43 0.41
C PRO A 89 -9.81 -3.81 1.20
N SER A 90 -10.97 -3.41 0.69
CA SER A 90 -12.31 -3.75 1.18
C SER A 90 -12.75 -5.16 0.78
N ASN A 91 -12.10 -5.77 -0.21
CA ASN A 91 -12.40 -7.10 -0.74
C ASN A 91 -11.11 -7.71 -1.31
N SER A 92 -11.24 -8.78 -2.10
CA SER A 92 -10.09 -9.28 -2.86
C SER A 92 -9.56 -8.21 -3.77
N PRO A 93 -8.23 -7.97 -3.87
CA PRO A 93 -7.66 -7.14 -4.93
C PRO A 93 -8.10 -7.57 -6.34
N SER A 94 -8.48 -8.83 -6.52
CA SER A 94 -9.04 -9.37 -7.77
C SER A 94 -10.55 -9.17 -7.94
N SER A 95 -11.25 -8.62 -6.95
CA SER A 95 -12.69 -8.37 -7.00
C SER A 95 -12.96 -7.04 -7.70
N THR A 96 -14.00 -7.00 -8.54
CA THR A 96 -14.48 -5.77 -9.19
C THR A 96 -15.06 -4.76 -8.19
N GLU A 97 -15.50 -5.23 -7.02
CA GLU A 97 -16.06 -4.44 -5.92
C GLU A 97 -14.99 -3.98 -4.90
N CYS A 98 -13.71 -4.09 -5.25
CA CYS A 98 -12.62 -3.77 -4.35
C CYS A 98 -12.39 -2.26 -4.24
N VAL A 99 -12.52 -1.76 -3.01
CA VAL A 99 -12.17 -0.39 -2.62
C VAL A 99 -10.89 -0.43 -1.81
N TRP A 100 -9.95 0.46 -2.13
CA TRP A 100 -8.73 0.63 -1.35
C TRP A 100 -8.84 1.87 -0.47
N PHE A 101 -8.45 1.75 0.79
CA PHE A 101 -8.48 2.84 1.76
C PHE A 101 -7.07 3.23 2.19
N SER A 102 -6.82 4.53 2.30
CA SER A 102 -5.58 5.06 2.87
C SER A 102 -5.67 5.12 4.38
N LEU A 103 -4.74 4.45 5.05
CA LEU A 103 -4.70 4.37 6.51
C LEU A 103 -4.59 5.76 7.15
N SER A 104 -3.68 6.59 6.64
CA SER A 104 -3.36 7.90 7.21
C SER A 104 -4.51 8.89 7.06
N GLN A 105 -5.38 8.73 6.07
CA GLN A 105 -6.51 9.61 5.82
C GLN A 105 -7.78 9.27 6.62
N ILE A 106 -7.86 8.09 7.23
CA ILE A 106 -9.00 7.74 8.09
C ILE A 106 -8.87 8.48 9.42
N LEU A 107 -9.90 9.26 9.78
CA LEU A 107 -10.02 9.88 11.09
C LEU A 107 -10.63 8.90 12.09
N THR A 108 -11.76 8.30 11.74
CA THR A 108 -12.44 7.28 12.55
C THR A 108 -13.46 6.51 11.69
N PHE A 109 -14.05 5.46 12.25
CA PHE A 109 -15.13 4.71 11.61
C PHE A 109 -16.12 4.18 12.65
N LEU A 110 -17.38 4.05 12.26
CA LEU A 110 -18.50 3.71 13.14
C LEU A 110 -19.37 2.63 12.49
N PRO A 111 -20.01 1.74 13.28
CA PRO A 111 -21.02 0.84 12.73
C PRO A 111 -22.18 1.64 12.13
N PHE A 112 -22.69 1.20 10.99
CA PHE A 112 -23.90 1.77 10.38
C PHE A 112 -25.06 0.79 10.46
N ASP A 113 -24.87 -0.42 9.91
CA ASP A 113 -25.78 -1.55 10.06
C ASP A 113 -24.98 -2.87 10.04
N LYS A 114 -25.66 -4.02 9.92
CA LYS A 114 -25.03 -5.35 9.94
C LYS A 114 -23.98 -5.55 8.83
N GLY A 115 -24.18 -4.93 7.67
CA GLY A 115 -23.35 -5.09 6.47
C GLY A 115 -22.47 -3.89 6.18
N HIS A 116 -22.68 -2.75 6.84
CA HIS A 116 -22.08 -1.49 6.45
C HIS A 116 -21.36 -0.76 7.59
N THR A 117 -20.34 0.01 7.21
CA THR A 117 -19.54 0.84 8.10
C THR A 117 -19.52 2.26 7.58
N LYS A 118 -19.68 3.24 8.47
CA LYS A 118 -19.41 4.66 8.15
C LYS A 118 -17.93 4.95 8.40
N VAL A 119 -17.23 5.37 7.37
CA VAL A 119 -15.82 5.80 7.42
C VAL A 119 -15.79 7.31 7.34
N ILE A 120 -15.11 7.94 8.30
CA ILE A 120 -14.94 9.39 8.37
C ILE A 120 -13.47 9.67 8.09
N PHE A 121 -13.21 10.45 7.03
CA PHE A 121 -11.86 10.85 6.64
C PHE A 121 -11.46 12.17 7.31
N ARG A 122 -10.15 12.46 7.33
CA ARG A 122 -9.58 13.65 7.98
C ARG A 122 -10.00 14.97 7.34
N ASP A 123 -10.36 14.94 6.07
CA ASP A 123 -10.93 16.06 5.32
C ASP A 123 -12.41 16.33 5.68
N GLY A 124 -13.01 15.51 6.56
CA GLY A 124 -14.41 15.61 6.97
C GLY A 124 -15.39 14.85 6.07
N ASN A 125 -14.92 14.25 4.97
CA ASN A 125 -15.77 13.47 4.10
C ASN A 125 -16.19 12.15 4.78
N VAL A 126 -17.44 11.74 4.58
CA VAL A 126 -18.03 10.55 5.21
C VAL A 126 -18.58 9.62 4.15
N PHE A 127 -18.20 8.35 4.22
CA PHE A 127 -18.65 7.32 3.28
C PHE A 127 -19.21 6.10 4.02
N THR A 128 -20.35 5.59 3.53
CA THR A 128 -20.88 4.30 3.98
C THR A 128 -20.36 3.22 3.03
N VAL A 129 -19.58 2.27 3.56
CA VAL A 129 -18.94 1.21 2.78
C VAL A 129 -19.62 -0.12 3.00
N ASN A 130 -19.71 -0.95 1.95
CA ASN A 130 -20.25 -2.32 2.00
C ASN A 130 -19.25 -3.29 2.65
N CYS A 131 -19.10 -3.13 3.96
CA CYS A 131 -18.27 -3.96 4.82
C CYS A 131 -18.77 -3.83 6.26
N SER A 132 -18.96 -4.94 6.96
CA SER A 132 -19.35 -4.90 8.37
C SER A 132 -18.23 -4.27 9.22
N TYR A 133 -18.63 -3.61 10.30
CA TYR A 133 -17.72 -2.91 11.20
C TYR A 133 -16.55 -3.79 11.69
N SER A 134 -16.83 -5.04 12.07
CA SER A 134 -15.82 -5.96 12.57
C SER A 134 -14.78 -6.35 11.50
N VAL A 135 -15.22 -6.51 10.25
CA VAL A 135 -14.32 -6.82 9.12
C VAL A 135 -13.47 -5.60 8.77
N PHE A 136 -14.07 -4.41 8.71
CA PHE A 136 -13.35 -3.17 8.46
C PHE A 136 -12.31 -2.90 9.54
N GLN A 137 -12.71 -2.98 10.81
CA GLN A 137 -11.82 -2.80 11.97
C GLN A 137 -10.62 -3.75 11.89
N LYS A 138 -10.85 -5.03 11.57
CA LYS A 138 -9.77 -6.02 11.45
C LYS A 138 -8.76 -5.67 10.36
N ARG A 139 -9.22 -5.15 9.22
CA ARG A 139 -8.34 -4.72 8.11
C ARG A 139 -7.57 -3.46 8.46
N TYR A 140 -8.24 -2.48 9.07
CA TYR A 140 -7.61 -1.29 9.60
C TYR A 140 -6.49 -1.65 10.60
N GLN A 141 -6.80 -2.48 11.61
CA GLN A 141 -5.83 -2.92 12.62
C GLN A 141 -4.64 -3.67 12.02
N ARG A 142 -4.86 -4.57 11.06
CA ARG A 142 -3.77 -5.26 10.34
C ARG A 142 -2.85 -4.29 9.61
N THR A 143 -3.41 -3.22 9.06
CA THR A 143 -2.64 -2.18 8.37
C THR A 143 -1.82 -1.37 9.36
N CYS A 144 -2.37 -1.05 10.54
CA CYS A 144 -1.59 -0.48 11.64
C CYS A 144 -0.44 -1.40 12.08
N MET A 145 -0.69 -2.71 12.19
CA MET A 145 0.35 -3.69 12.54
C MET A 145 1.46 -3.73 11.47
N LEU A 146 1.09 -3.72 10.19
CA LEU A 146 2.06 -3.64 9.08
C LEU A 146 2.91 -2.37 9.19
N LYS A 147 2.26 -1.21 9.34
CA LYS A 147 2.94 0.09 9.50
C LYS A 147 3.92 0.05 10.66
N ASN A 148 3.46 -0.26 11.86
CA ASN A 148 4.28 -0.28 13.07
C ASN A 148 5.45 -1.27 12.95
N GLY A 149 5.20 -2.46 12.40
CA GLY A 149 6.25 -3.47 12.24
C GLY A 149 7.32 -3.08 11.22
N LEU A 150 6.94 -2.43 10.12
CA LEU A 150 7.89 -1.91 9.14
C LEU A 150 8.68 -0.72 9.70
N THR A 151 8.01 0.25 10.32
CA THR A 151 8.67 1.40 10.96
C THR A 151 9.71 0.92 11.97
N ALA A 152 9.38 -0.04 12.84
CA ALA A 152 10.33 -0.59 13.80
C ALA A 152 11.57 -1.21 13.12
N ARG A 153 11.39 -1.95 12.01
CA ARG A 153 12.50 -2.52 11.23
C ARG A 153 13.37 -1.44 10.60
N PHE A 154 12.77 -0.42 10.00
CA PHE A 154 13.50 0.69 9.39
C PHE A 154 14.30 1.47 10.42
N THR A 155 13.68 1.81 11.56
CA THR A 155 14.37 2.49 12.67
C THR A 155 15.53 1.66 13.21
N GLN A 156 15.32 0.35 13.44
CA GLN A 156 16.39 -0.54 13.92
C GLN A 156 17.58 -0.60 12.96
N MET A 157 17.32 -0.69 11.65
CA MET A 157 18.38 -0.75 10.63
C MET A 157 19.09 0.59 10.45
N ALA A 158 18.37 1.71 10.56
CA ALA A 158 18.93 3.05 10.46
C ALA A 158 19.84 3.41 11.65
N LEU A 159 19.56 2.85 12.83
CA LEU A 159 20.35 3.04 14.06
C LEU A 159 21.58 2.11 14.15
N GLY A 160 21.78 1.19 13.20
CA GLY A 160 22.88 0.23 13.23
C GLY A 160 24.25 0.90 13.32
N ASP A 161 25.13 0.37 14.18
CA ASP A 161 26.47 0.92 14.42
C ASP A 161 27.29 1.00 13.12
N ARG A 162 27.97 2.14 12.93
CA ARG A 162 29.04 2.26 11.93
C ARG A 162 30.17 1.30 12.32
N LYS A 163 30.31 0.20 11.59
CA LYS A 163 31.46 -0.70 11.71
C LYS A 163 32.70 -0.04 11.10
N GLU A 164 33.87 -0.33 11.67
CA GLU A 164 35.16 0.01 11.06
C GLU A 164 35.21 -0.55 9.63
N TYR A 165 35.66 0.29 8.69
CA TYR A 165 35.75 -0.08 7.29
C TYR A 165 37.01 -0.93 7.05
N LYS A 166 36.82 -2.11 6.47
CA LYS A 166 37.89 -2.96 5.95
C LYS A 166 37.76 -3.01 4.43
N THR A 167 38.89 -2.97 3.73
CA THR A 167 38.89 -3.12 2.27
C THR A 167 39.10 -4.58 1.92
N TYR A 168 38.29 -5.06 0.97
CA TYR A 168 38.30 -6.43 0.50
C TYR A 168 38.32 -6.43 -1.02
N LEU A 169 39.04 -7.39 -1.60
CA LEU A 169 39.06 -7.64 -3.03
C LEU A 169 38.23 -8.89 -3.34
N ILE A 170 37.32 -8.76 -4.32
CA ILE A 170 36.53 -9.89 -4.83
C ILE A 170 37.19 -10.40 -6.12
N ARG A 171 37.68 -11.64 -6.12
CA ARG A 171 38.34 -12.27 -7.27
C ARG A 171 37.47 -13.37 -7.87
N LYS A 172 37.34 -13.38 -9.20
CA LYS A 172 36.61 -14.43 -9.94
C LYS A 172 37.47 -15.68 -10.09
N ASN A 173 37.01 -16.81 -9.57
CA ASN A 173 37.66 -18.10 -9.76
C ASN A 173 37.31 -18.66 -11.15
N HIS A 174 38.31 -18.67 -12.04
CA HIS A 174 38.17 -19.05 -13.45
C HIS A 174 37.67 -20.50 -13.69
N LYS A 175 37.71 -21.38 -12.69
CA LYS A 175 37.32 -22.79 -12.89
C LYS A 175 35.85 -23.10 -12.56
N ARG A 176 35.11 -22.22 -11.87
CA ARG A 176 33.74 -22.54 -11.40
C ARG A 176 32.70 -21.41 -11.43
N GLY A 177 33.03 -20.22 -11.92
CA GLY A 177 32.11 -19.07 -11.82
C GLY A 177 31.89 -18.57 -10.39
N ASN A 178 32.71 -19.05 -9.44
CA ASN A 178 32.70 -18.64 -8.04
C ASN A 178 33.54 -17.38 -7.84
N TYR A 179 33.37 -16.73 -6.69
CA TYR A 179 34.14 -15.56 -6.27
C TYR A 179 34.81 -15.83 -4.92
N GLU A 180 36.01 -15.29 -4.73
CA GLU A 180 36.80 -15.37 -3.50
C GLU A 180 37.00 -13.96 -2.95
N ILE A 181 37.00 -13.83 -1.62
CA ILE A 181 37.25 -12.56 -0.93
C ILE A 181 38.63 -12.66 -0.29
N THR A 182 39.48 -11.67 -0.55
CA THR A 182 40.76 -11.49 0.15
C THR A 182 40.79 -10.11 0.78
N ASP A 183 41.36 -9.97 1.97
CA ASP A 183 41.70 -8.64 2.49
C ASP A 183 42.65 -7.94 1.50
N GLU A 184 42.52 -6.62 1.35
CA GLU A 184 43.52 -5.79 0.65
C GLU A 184 44.76 -5.57 1.51
#